data_AF-A0A957BUV4-F1
#
_entry.id   AF-A0A957BUV4-F1
#
_cell.length_a   1.000
_cell.length_b   1.000
_cell.length_c   1.000
_cell.angle_alpha   90.00
_cell.angle_beta   90.00
_cell.angle_gamma   90.00
#
_symmetry.space_group_name_H-M   'P 1'
#
loop_
_entity.id
_entity.type
_entity.pdbx_description
1 polymer ?
#
loop_
_entity_poly.entity_id
_entity_poly.type
_entity_poly.pdbx_seq_one_letter_code
_entity_poly.pdbx_strand_id
1 'polypeptide(L)'
;MPNDLADIKSYVTGCHMMRDGALERLSDADLQFVPGGDNLTLGELFKQLGEHEHSYVRSLITLKQDWNYRNDAPGLATSLTQLKHWFAQLDQQMQDVIDHLNESDLDKSVDRTNGSIRPVLSQLDIYTQVYLIFLGKVVIYFKAMRKPLPPSIAEYIG
;
A
#
# COMPACT_ATOMS: atom_id res chain seq x y z
N MET A 1 9.44 -5.76 15.31
CA MET A 1 8.38 -4.76 15.17
C MET A 1 9.01 -3.40 15.42
N PRO A 2 8.55 -2.33 14.76
CA PRO A 2 9.10 -0.98 14.94
C PRO A 2 9.03 -0.59 16.42
N ASN A 3 10.11 -0.02 16.97
CA ASN A 3 10.15 0.32 18.39
C ASN A 3 9.78 1.79 18.66
N ASP A 4 9.80 2.63 17.62
CA ASP A 4 9.45 4.04 17.69
C ASP A 4 8.93 4.59 16.33
N LEU A 5 8.57 5.87 16.31
CA LEU A 5 8.03 6.56 15.14
C LEU A 5 9.05 6.68 13.98
N ALA A 6 10.34 6.76 14.30
CA ALA A 6 11.39 6.88 13.29
C ALA A 6 11.57 5.56 12.53
N ASP A 7 11.57 4.44 13.25
CA ASP A 7 11.56 3.10 12.66
C ASP A 7 10.35 2.93 11.73
N ILE A 8 9.14 3.26 12.20
CA ILE A 8 7.91 3.14 11.42
C ILE A 8 7.99 3.95 10.12
N LYS A 9 8.44 5.20 10.21
CA LYS A 9 8.60 6.06 9.04
C LYS A 9 9.51 5.40 8.00
N SER A 10 10.63 4.83 8.43
CA SER A 10 11.55 4.11 7.55
C SER A 10 10.88 2.89 6.88
N TYR A 11 10.11 2.10 7.63
CA TYR A 11 9.40 0.94 7.08
C TYR A 11 8.34 1.34 6.05
N VAL A 12 7.57 2.40 6.33
CA VAL A 12 6.56 2.93 5.40
C VAL A 12 7.21 3.37 4.10
N THR A 13 8.26 4.21 4.18
CA THR A 13 9.00 4.66 3.00
C THR A 13 9.58 3.48 2.22
N GLY A 14 10.15 2.49 2.90
CA GLY A 14 10.68 1.29 2.26
C GLY A 14 9.62 0.51 1.48
N CYS A 15 8.42 0.38 2.05
CA CYS A 15 7.28 -0.28 1.40
C CYS A 15 6.83 0.46 0.12
N HIS A 16 6.74 1.79 0.18
CA HIS A 16 6.41 2.64 -0.98
C HIS A 16 7.45 2.48 -2.09
N MET A 17 8.74 2.53 -1.76
CA MET A 17 9.83 2.35 -2.72
C MET A 17 9.79 0.96 -3.40
N MET A 18 9.43 -0.10 -2.67
CA MET A 18 9.28 -1.45 -3.26
C MET A 18 8.12 -1.51 -4.26
N ARG A 19 6.97 -0.90 -3.93
CA ARG A 19 5.83 -0.77 -4.85
C ARG A 19 6.21 0.01 -6.11
N ASP A 20 6.94 1.11 -5.96
CA ASP A 20 7.36 1.94 -7.10
C ASP A 20 8.34 1.20 -8.00
N GLY A 21 9.31 0.49 -7.41
CA GLY A 21 10.20 -0.38 -8.15
C GLY A 21 9.45 -1.45 -8.97
N ALA A 22 8.33 -1.97 -8.46
CA ALA A 22 7.46 -2.85 -9.25
C ALA A 22 6.80 -2.10 -10.42
N LEU A 23 6.18 -0.94 -10.17
CA LEU A 23 5.54 -0.12 -11.22
C LEU A 23 6.52 0.36 -12.31
N GLU A 24 7.81 0.49 -12.02
CA GLU A 24 8.85 0.84 -13.00
C GLU A 24 9.15 -0.27 -14.03
N ARG A 25 8.80 -1.52 -13.73
CA ARG A 25 9.10 -2.70 -14.58
C ARG A 25 7.93 -3.14 -15.45
N LEU A 26 6.82 -2.42 -15.34
CA LEU A 26 5.57 -2.71 -16.02
C LEU A 26 5.38 -1.75 -17.20
N SER A 27 4.52 -2.18 -18.12
CA SER A 27 3.86 -1.39 -19.14
C SER A 27 2.35 -1.36 -18.87
N ASP A 28 1.61 -0.46 -19.52
CA ASP A 28 0.15 -0.42 -19.38
C ASP A 28 -0.52 -1.75 -19.79
N ALA A 29 0.07 -2.48 -20.76
CA ALA A 29 -0.41 -3.79 -21.17
C ALA A 29 -0.29 -4.84 -20.05
N ASP A 30 0.75 -4.76 -19.22
CA ASP A 30 0.95 -5.70 -18.11
C ASP A 30 -0.11 -5.53 -17.02
N LEU A 31 -0.72 -4.35 -16.90
CA LEU A 31 -1.79 -4.10 -15.92
C LEU A 31 -3.03 -4.95 -16.17
N GLN A 32 -3.24 -5.44 -17.39
CA GLN A 32 -4.35 -6.33 -17.74
C GLN A 32 -4.06 -7.81 -17.44
N PHE A 33 -2.83 -8.16 -17.04
CA PHE A 33 -2.46 -9.54 -16.78
C PHE A 33 -3.21 -10.12 -15.57
N VAL A 34 -3.67 -11.36 -15.69
CA VAL A 34 -4.30 -12.15 -14.63
C VAL A 34 -3.61 -13.52 -14.56
N PRO A 35 -3.14 -13.98 -13.38
CA PRO A 35 -2.47 -15.28 -13.25
C PRO A 35 -3.43 -16.49 -13.33
N GLY A 36 -4.73 -16.26 -13.57
CA GLY A 36 -5.81 -17.25 -13.58
C GLY A 36 -6.60 -17.31 -12.27
N GLY A 37 -7.70 -18.07 -12.27
CA GLY A 37 -8.63 -18.17 -11.14
C GLY A 37 -9.38 -16.87 -10.85
N ASP A 38 -9.80 -16.68 -9.60
CA ASP A 38 -10.53 -15.49 -9.14
C ASP A 38 -9.60 -14.31 -8.79
N ASN A 39 -8.38 -14.30 -9.33
CA ASN A 39 -7.43 -13.22 -9.08
C ASN A 39 -7.81 -11.96 -9.86
N LEU A 40 -7.50 -10.80 -9.28
CA LEU A 40 -7.63 -9.51 -9.95
C LEU A 40 -6.65 -9.40 -11.13
N THR A 41 -6.91 -8.46 -12.05
CA THR A 41 -5.84 -7.99 -12.93
C THR A 41 -4.73 -7.33 -12.09
N LEU A 42 -3.52 -7.26 -12.62
CA LEU A 42 -2.41 -6.61 -11.90
C LEU A 42 -2.74 -5.15 -11.57
N GLY A 43 -3.35 -4.43 -12.50
CA GLY A 43 -3.76 -3.05 -12.30
C GLY A 43 -4.86 -2.89 -11.25
N GLU A 44 -5.83 -3.80 -11.20
CA GLU A 44 -6.85 -3.80 -10.13
C GLU A 44 -6.24 -4.16 -8.77
N LEU A 45 -5.21 -5.01 -8.74
CA LEU A 45 -4.46 -5.30 -7.51
C LEU A 45 -3.72 -4.05 -6.98
N PHE A 46 -3.06 -3.29 -7.86
CA PHE A 46 -2.48 -1.99 -7.49
C PHE A 46 -3.55 -1.00 -7.05
N LYS A 47 -4.67 -0.92 -7.77
CA LYS A 47 -5.79 -0.05 -7.39
C LYS A 47 -6.29 -0.37 -5.99
N GLN A 48 -6.51 -1.65 -5.68
CA GLN A 48 -6.92 -2.11 -4.35
C GLN A 48 -5.91 -1.70 -3.26
N LEU A 49 -4.61 -1.78 -3.52
CA LEU A 49 -3.60 -1.27 -2.58
C LEU A 49 -3.78 0.22 -2.31
N GLY A 50 -3.96 1.04 -3.36
CA GLY A 50 -4.17 2.48 -3.21
C GLY A 50 -5.45 2.81 -2.42
N GLU A 51 -6.53 2.04 -2.60
CA GLU A 51 -7.76 2.18 -1.81
C GLU A 51 -7.53 1.83 -0.33
N HIS A 52 -6.74 0.79 -0.06
CA HIS A 52 -6.32 0.47 1.30
C HIS A 52 -5.46 1.57 1.91
N GLU A 53 -4.48 2.08 1.18
CA GLU A 53 -3.63 3.17 1.66
C GLU A 53 -4.44 4.42 1.98
N HIS A 54 -5.34 4.85 1.08
CA HIS A 54 -6.27 5.92 1.37
C HIS A 54 -7.04 5.66 2.68
N SER A 55 -7.58 4.45 2.83
CA SER A 55 -8.30 4.05 4.05
C SER A 55 -7.43 4.20 5.31
N TYR A 56 -6.16 3.78 5.26
CA TYR A 56 -5.22 3.95 6.38
C TYR A 56 -4.88 5.41 6.66
N VAL A 57 -4.53 6.21 5.63
CA VAL A 57 -4.30 7.66 5.77
C VAL A 57 -5.48 8.33 6.46
N ARG A 58 -6.70 8.07 5.99
CA ARG A 58 -7.92 8.63 6.59
C ARG A 58 -8.13 8.14 8.02
N SER A 59 -7.82 6.89 8.33
CA SER A 59 -7.96 6.32 9.68
C SER A 59 -7.04 6.99 10.71
N LEU A 60 -5.84 7.40 10.30
CA LEU A 60 -4.88 8.09 11.17
C LEU A 60 -5.31 9.53 11.47
N ILE A 61 -6.00 10.18 10.53
CA ILE A 61 -6.52 11.54 10.71
C ILE A 61 -7.80 11.53 11.55
N THR A 62 -8.72 10.61 11.25
CA THR A 62 -10.08 10.62 11.80
C THR A 62 -10.27 9.69 12.99
N LEU A 63 -9.26 8.87 13.31
CA LEU A 63 -9.32 7.78 14.29
C LEU A 63 -10.45 6.77 14.01
N LYS A 64 -10.90 6.70 12.75
CA LYS A 64 -11.93 5.77 12.30
C LYS A 64 -11.59 5.22 10.92
N GLN A 65 -11.63 3.90 10.79
CA GLN A 65 -11.38 3.23 9.53
C GLN A 65 -12.63 3.18 8.65
N ASP A 66 -12.45 3.44 7.36
CA ASP A 66 -13.48 3.21 6.34
C ASP A 66 -12.95 2.37 5.18
N TRP A 67 -13.38 1.12 5.10
CA TRP A 67 -12.99 0.16 4.06
C TRP A 67 -13.79 0.31 2.75
N ASN A 68 -14.81 1.17 2.72
CA ASN A 68 -15.74 1.27 1.58
C ASN A 68 -15.28 2.24 0.50
N TYR A 69 -14.23 3.03 0.75
CA TYR A 69 -13.71 3.95 -0.25
C TYR A 69 -13.28 3.19 -1.52
N ARG A 70 -13.77 3.65 -2.67
CA ARG A 70 -13.37 3.17 -4.00
C ARG A 70 -12.94 4.35 -4.85
N ASN A 71 -11.88 4.16 -5.65
CA ASN A 71 -11.46 5.16 -6.62
C ASN A 71 -12.09 4.86 -7.98
N ASP A 72 -13.10 5.65 -8.35
CA ASP A 72 -13.87 5.46 -9.57
C ASP A 72 -13.28 6.19 -10.79
N ALA A 73 -12.03 6.67 -10.70
CA ALA A 73 -11.34 7.31 -11.82
C ALA A 73 -11.26 6.37 -13.04
N PRO A 74 -11.83 6.75 -14.20
CA PRO A 74 -11.82 5.91 -15.39
C PRO A 74 -10.40 5.60 -15.88
N GLY A 75 -10.11 4.32 -16.11
CA GLY A 75 -8.81 3.88 -16.64
C GLY A 75 -7.68 3.85 -15.61
N LEU A 76 -7.96 4.10 -14.32
CA LEU A 76 -6.95 4.08 -13.27
C LEU A 76 -6.20 2.74 -13.23
N ALA A 77 -6.92 1.63 -13.16
CA ALA A 77 -6.33 0.29 -13.15
C ALA A 77 -5.68 -0.12 -14.49
N THR A 78 -5.71 0.73 -15.52
CA THR A 78 -5.16 0.41 -16.84
C THR A 78 -4.10 1.41 -17.29
N SER A 79 -3.68 2.33 -16.41
CA SER A 79 -2.69 3.36 -16.73
C SER A 79 -1.65 3.49 -15.63
N LEU A 80 -0.39 3.17 -15.94
CA LEU A 80 0.74 3.36 -15.03
C LEU A 80 0.92 4.82 -14.65
N THR A 81 0.70 5.74 -15.59
CA THR A 81 0.79 7.18 -15.32
C THR A 81 -0.23 7.59 -14.25
N GLN A 82 -1.48 7.13 -14.36
CA GLN A 82 -2.50 7.44 -13.36
C GLN A 82 -2.22 6.78 -12.01
N LEU A 83 -1.83 5.49 -11.99
CA LEU A 83 -1.46 4.79 -10.76
C LEU A 83 -0.29 5.48 -10.05
N LYS A 84 0.80 5.78 -10.76
CA LYS A 84 1.98 6.45 -10.19
C LYS A 84 1.64 7.82 -9.64
N HIS A 85 0.85 8.61 -10.38
CA HIS A 85 0.41 9.92 -9.90
C HIS A 85 -0.44 9.80 -8.63
N TRP A 86 -1.39 8.85 -8.61
CA TRP A 86 -2.24 8.64 -7.46
C TRP A 86 -1.48 8.16 -6.23
N PHE A 87 -0.55 7.21 -6.39
CA PHE A 87 0.32 6.77 -5.30
C PHE A 87 1.20 7.90 -4.77
N ALA A 88 1.81 8.72 -5.63
CA ALA A 88 2.60 9.86 -5.16
C ALA A 88 1.78 10.83 -4.28
N GLN A 89 0.49 11.01 -4.59
CA GLN A 89 -0.40 11.81 -3.74
C GLN A 89 -0.72 11.12 -2.41
N LEU A 90 -0.95 9.81 -2.42
CA LEU A 90 -1.23 9.03 -1.22
C LEU A 90 -0.01 8.96 -0.29
N ASP A 91 1.17 8.75 -0.86
CA ASP A 91 2.44 8.69 -0.11
C ASP A 91 2.73 10.02 0.56
N GLN A 92 2.54 11.14 -0.16
CA GLN A 92 2.71 12.46 0.43
C GLN A 92 1.73 12.67 1.58
N GLN A 93 0.46 12.28 1.43
CA GLN A 93 -0.51 12.38 2.52
C GLN A 93 -0.14 11.50 3.72
N MET A 94 0.32 10.27 3.48
CA MET A 94 0.80 9.38 4.55
C MET A 94 1.99 10.00 5.27
N GLN A 95 2.96 10.52 4.52
CA GLN A 95 4.15 11.16 5.07
C GLN A 95 3.80 12.40 5.88
N ASP A 96 2.92 13.25 5.36
CA ASP A 96 2.42 14.43 6.08
C ASP A 96 1.76 14.00 7.39
N VAL A 97 0.89 12.98 7.38
CA VAL A 97 0.24 12.49 8.59
C VAL A 97 1.26 11.99 9.61
N ILE A 98 2.22 11.16 9.20
CA ILE A 98 3.26 10.62 10.08
C ILE A 98 4.10 11.75 10.69
N ASP A 99 4.46 12.76 9.90
CA ASP A 99 5.28 13.89 10.35
C ASP A 99 4.58 14.82 11.36
N HIS A 100 3.25 14.78 11.40
CA HIS A 100 2.46 15.53 12.39
C HIS A 100 2.18 14.72 13.68
N LEU A 101 2.51 13.43 13.74
CA LEU A 101 2.35 12.63 14.95
C LEU A 101 3.44 12.94 15.98
N ASN A 102 3.05 13.04 17.24
CA ASN A 102 3.97 13.00 18.39
C ASN A 102 3.78 11.69 19.19
N GLU A 103 4.65 11.45 20.18
CA GLU A 103 4.62 10.23 21.00
C GLU A 103 3.26 9.98 21.67
N SER A 104 2.58 11.04 22.16
CA SER A 104 1.28 10.89 22.81
C SER A 104 0.15 10.53 21.85
N ASP A 105 0.33 10.77 20.54
CA ASP A 105 -0.64 10.38 19.53
C ASP A 105 -0.62 8.88 19.25
N LEU A 106 0.51 8.20 19.52
CA LEU A 106 0.73 6.80 19.18
C LEU A 106 -0.21 5.84 19.92
N ASP A 107 -0.66 6.24 21.11
CA ASP A 107 -1.60 5.47 21.94
C ASP A 107 -3.08 5.78 21.65
N LYS A 108 -3.37 6.76 20.78
CA LYS A 108 -4.75 7.09 20.40
C LYS A 108 -5.42 5.89 19.73
N SER A 109 -6.68 5.66 20.10
CA SER A 109 -7.46 4.52 19.62
C SER A 109 -8.11 4.81 18.27
N VAL A 110 -7.82 3.97 17.28
CA VAL A 110 -8.47 3.92 15.98
C VAL A 110 -9.54 2.83 16.00
N ASP A 111 -10.80 3.21 15.76
CA ASP A 111 -11.92 2.27 15.58
C ASP A 111 -11.91 1.71 14.15
N ARG A 112 -11.79 0.38 14.02
CA ARG A 112 -11.73 -0.31 12.72
C ARG A 112 -13.09 -0.73 12.18
N THR A 113 -14.17 -0.25 12.80
CA THR A 113 -15.59 -0.38 12.38
C THR A 113 -16.11 -1.83 12.25
N ASN A 114 -15.36 -2.78 12.77
CA ASN A 114 -15.67 -4.21 12.84
C ASN A 114 -15.60 -4.76 14.27
N GLY A 115 -15.71 -3.88 15.27
CA GLY A 115 -15.53 -4.21 16.68
C GLY A 115 -14.07 -4.31 17.13
N SER A 116 -13.10 -4.10 16.24
CA SER A 116 -11.68 -4.01 16.59
C SER A 116 -11.26 -2.56 16.81
N ILE A 117 -10.49 -2.33 17.88
CA ILE A 117 -9.80 -1.06 18.16
C ILE A 117 -8.30 -1.31 18.12
N ARG A 118 -7.53 -0.38 17.57
CA ARG A 118 -6.05 -0.44 17.53
C ARG A 118 -5.43 0.91 17.89
N PRO A 119 -4.34 0.95 18.67
CA PRO A 119 -3.54 2.17 18.80
C PRO A 119 -3.01 2.64 17.44
N VAL A 120 -2.78 3.93 17.27
CA VAL A 120 -2.15 4.53 16.07
C VAL A 120 -0.83 3.83 15.73
N LEU A 121 0.00 3.49 16.72
CA LEU A 121 1.24 2.76 16.51
C LEU A 121 1.00 1.41 15.82
N SER A 122 0.08 0.60 16.38
CA SER A 122 -0.28 -0.70 15.81
C SER A 122 -0.95 -0.56 14.45
N GLN A 123 -1.69 0.52 14.23
CA GLN A 123 -2.35 0.81 12.97
C GLN A 123 -1.32 1.04 11.85
N LEU A 124 -0.23 1.76 12.13
CA LEU A 124 0.89 1.96 11.20
C LEU A 124 1.67 0.66 10.94
N ASP A 125 1.94 -0.14 11.97
CA ASP A 125 2.56 -1.46 11.80
C ASP A 125 1.71 -2.37 10.89
N ILE A 126 0.40 -2.46 11.14
CA ILE A 126 -0.52 -3.24 10.30
C ILE A 126 -0.54 -2.71 8.86
N TYR A 127 -0.48 -1.40 8.66
CA TYR A 127 -0.39 -0.82 7.32
C TYR A 127 0.84 -1.34 6.56
N THR A 128 2.02 -1.43 7.20
CA THR A 128 3.20 -2.04 6.56
C THR A 128 3.00 -3.53 6.26
N GLN A 129 2.27 -4.27 7.11
CA GLN A 129 1.95 -5.67 6.84
C GLN A 129 1.04 -5.84 5.62
N VAL A 130 0.10 -4.91 5.40
CA VAL A 130 -0.73 -4.89 4.17
C VAL A 130 0.15 -4.76 2.93
N TYR A 131 1.15 -3.88 2.98
CA TYR A 131 2.15 -3.75 1.91
C TYR A 131 2.95 -5.03 1.68
N LEU A 132 3.43 -5.70 2.73
CA LEU A 132 4.16 -6.97 2.60
C LEU A 132 3.30 -8.08 1.97
N ILE A 133 2.03 -8.19 2.37
CA ILE A 133 1.08 -9.13 1.75
C ILE A 133 0.87 -8.79 0.27
N PHE A 134 0.70 -7.51 -0.06
CA PHE A 134 0.58 -7.05 -1.43
C PHE A 134 1.83 -7.39 -2.26
N LEU A 135 3.03 -7.11 -1.75
CA LEU A 135 4.29 -7.40 -2.43
C LEU A 135 4.45 -8.91 -2.69
N GLY A 136 4.06 -9.74 -1.73
CA GLY A 136 3.99 -11.20 -1.92
C GLY A 136 3.07 -11.61 -3.07
N LYS A 137 1.92 -10.94 -3.24
CA LYS A 137 1.04 -11.16 -4.41
C LYS A 137 1.73 -10.70 -5.69
N VAL A 138 2.33 -9.51 -5.72
CA VAL A 138 3.03 -8.96 -6.90
C VAL A 138 4.11 -9.91 -7.41
N VAL A 139 4.85 -10.58 -6.53
CA VAL A 139 5.86 -11.59 -6.91
C VAL A 139 5.26 -12.67 -7.81
N ILE A 140 4.06 -13.17 -7.49
CA ILE A 140 3.39 -14.20 -8.28
C ILE A 140 3.07 -13.70 -9.68
N TYR A 141 2.58 -12.46 -9.81
CA TYR A 141 2.27 -11.84 -11.11
C TYR A 141 3.53 -11.69 -11.96
N PHE A 142 4.62 -11.18 -11.37
CA PHE A 142 5.88 -11.02 -12.08
C PHE A 142 6.45 -12.35 -12.55
N LYS A 143 6.44 -13.39 -11.70
CA LYS A 143 6.89 -14.73 -12.08
C LYS A 143 6.03 -15.33 -13.19
N ALA A 144 4.71 -15.18 -13.11
CA ALA A 144 3.79 -15.69 -14.13
C ALA A 144 3.97 -14.98 -15.49
N MET A 145 4.27 -13.68 -15.49
CA MET A 145 4.62 -12.91 -16.69
C MET A 145 6.06 -13.12 -17.17
N ARG A 146 6.89 -13.88 -16.42
CA ARG A 146 8.34 -14.04 -16.66
C ARG A 146 9.09 -12.71 -16.70
N LYS A 147 8.69 -11.76 -15.84
CA LYS A 147 9.35 -10.47 -15.68
C LYS A 147 10.35 -10.48 -14.52
N PRO A 148 11.48 -9.77 -14.63
CA PRO A 148 12.42 -9.63 -13.52
C PRO A 148 11.77 -8.85 -12.38
N LEU A 149 12.00 -9.30 -11.15
CA LEU A 149 11.57 -8.58 -9.96
C LEU A 149 12.46 -7.35 -9.71
N PRO A 150 11.96 -6.33 -8.98
CA PRO A 150 12.81 -5.30 -8.40
C PRO A 150 13.85 -5.91 -7.44
N PRO A 151 15.12 -5.45 -7.45
CA PRO A 151 16.14 -5.92 -6.51
C PRO A 151 15.67 -5.88 -5.05
N SER A 152 14.98 -4.81 -4.67
CA SER A 152 14.42 -4.60 -3.34
C SER A 152 13.38 -5.63 -2.90
N ILE A 153 12.78 -6.37 -3.84
CA ILE A 153 11.84 -7.48 -3.58
C ILE A 153 12.55 -8.82 -3.75
N ALA A 154 13.36 -8.95 -4.82
CA ALA A 154 14.04 -10.17 -5.21
C ALA A 154 15.00 -10.69 -4.13
N GLU A 155 15.64 -9.78 -3.39
CA GLU A 155 16.56 -10.11 -2.30
C GLU A 155 15.89 -10.93 -1.18
N TYR A 156 14.59 -10.71 -0.94
CA TYR A 156 13.87 -11.32 0.17
C TYR A 156 12.98 -12.48 -0.26
N ILE A 157 12.19 -12.29 -1.32
CA ILE A 157 11.11 -13.20 -1.70
C ILE A 157 11.06 -13.44 -3.22
N GLY A 158 12.25 -13.51 -3.83
CA GLY A 158 12.49 -13.65 -5.28
C GLY A 158 12.24 -15.00 -5.92
#